data_AF-A0A397BWG5-F1
#
_entry.id   AF-A0A397BWG5-F1
#
_cell.length_a   1.000
_cell.length_b   1.000
_cell.length_c   1.000
_cell.angle_alpha   90.00
_cell.angle_beta   90.00
_cell.angle_gamma   90.00
#
_symmetry.space_group_name_H-M   'P 1'
#
loop_
_entity.id
_entity.type
_entity.pdbx_description
1 polymer ?
#
loop_
_entity_poly.entity_id
_entity_poly.type
_entity_poly.pdbx_seq_one_letter_code
_entity_poly.pdbx_strand_id
1 'polypeptide(L)'
;ALTAMSDALVHMQSTLTCLDITLAGRVLTALVALERLKIRWNDLHVKALLFSAPRDPAPPVAALALSYLRRDWAHDEPSTDPSKVKSADLATFLDAYFEFSPHPLDSVQDVACCGVVASVLKHSSGFLHNVLRAMPFFESHFVGHSKRILGILKDVQGGTRRLQMLCAHGKSIQDASAAAHVPKLKKLLERLIYETGKLAREH
;
A
#
# COMPACT_ATOMS: atom_id res chain seq x y z
N ALA A 1 27.95 0.38 -7.55
CA ALA A 1 27.95 1.82 -7.26
C ALA A 1 26.64 2.26 -6.61
N LEU A 2 25.49 2.15 -7.30
CA LEU A 2 24.18 2.62 -6.77
C LEU A 2 23.76 1.97 -5.45
N THR A 3 23.94 0.66 -5.27
CA THR A 3 23.64 -0.03 -4.00
C THR A 3 24.49 0.51 -2.85
N ALA A 4 25.80 0.68 -3.06
CA ALA A 4 26.70 1.25 -2.04
C ALA A 4 26.34 2.70 -1.66
N MET A 5 25.81 3.48 -2.62
CA MET A 5 25.32 4.84 -2.35
C MET A 5 24.02 4.83 -1.54
N SER A 6 23.11 3.91 -1.84
CA SER A 6 21.87 3.71 -1.06
C SER A 6 22.19 3.24 0.36
N ASP A 7 23.09 2.27 0.52
CA ASP A 7 23.50 1.74 1.83
C ASP A 7 24.21 2.81 2.67
N ALA A 8 25.07 3.63 2.05
CA ALA A 8 25.74 4.74 2.73
C ALA A 8 24.77 5.82 3.22
N LEU A 9 23.71 6.11 2.46
CA LEU A 9 22.66 7.06 2.85
C LEU A 9 21.80 6.53 4.00
N VAL A 10 21.41 5.25 3.94
CA VAL A 10 20.68 4.57 5.04
C VAL A 10 21.53 4.52 6.30
N HIS A 11 22.83 4.20 6.17
CA HIS A 11 23.78 4.19 7.29
C HIS A 11 23.96 5.59 7.87
N MET A 12 24.19 6.62 7.05
CA MET A 12 24.30 8.01 7.51
C MET A 12 23.08 8.44 8.31
N GLN A 13 21.89 8.02 7.91
CA GLN A 13 20.67 8.37 8.63
C GLN A 13 20.49 7.60 9.96
N SER A 14 20.97 6.36 10.04
CA SER A 14 21.00 5.63 11.32
C SER A 14 21.96 6.27 12.33
N THR A 15 22.96 7.01 11.86
CA THR A 15 23.96 7.70 12.68
C THR A 15 23.58 9.17 12.96
N LEU A 16 22.90 9.81 12.02
CA LEU A 16 22.39 11.18 12.10
C LEU A 16 20.87 11.12 12.09
N THR A 17 20.25 11.07 13.27
CA THR A 17 18.81 11.30 13.41
C THR A 17 18.51 12.65 12.76
N CYS A 18 17.89 12.69 11.57
CA CYS A 18 17.58 13.94 10.88
C CYS A 18 16.83 14.87 11.85
N LEU A 19 17.37 16.06 12.10
CA LEU A 19 16.77 17.04 13.02
C LEU A 19 15.52 17.71 12.43
N ASP A 20 15.43 17.80 11.10
CA ASP A 20 14.38 18.57 10.40
C ASP A 20 13.58 17.69 9.42
N ILE A 21 12.26 17.87 9.40
CA ILE A 21 11.32 17.20 8.49
C ILE A 21 11.62 17.47 7.01
N THR A 22 12.09 18.68 6.67
CA THR A 22 12.45 19.06 5.30
C THR A 22 13.72 18.35 4.83
N LEU A 23 14.68 18.15 5.73
CA LEU A 23 15.89 17.38 5.46
C LEU A 23 15.54 15.90 5.28
N ALA A 24 14.68 15.35 6.13
CA ALA A 24 14.13 14.01 6.00
C ALA A 24 13.42 13.81 4.64
N GLY A 25 12.62 14.80 4.20
CA GLY A 25 12.00 14.86 2.87
C GLY A 25 13.00 14.75 1.73
N ARG A 26 14.08 15.53 1.79
CA ARG A 26 15.13 15.52 0.76
C ARG A 26 15.91 14.21 0.72
N VAL A 27 16.27 13.66 1.89
CA VAL A 27 16.97 12.37 2.00
C VAL A 27 16.11 11.24 1.42
N LEU A 28 14.83 11.19 1.80
CA LEU A 28 13.92 10.18 1.28
C LEU A 28 13.73 10.31 -0.24
N THR A 29 13.59 11.54 -0.76
CA THR A 29 13.46 11.78 -2.20
C THR A 29 14.69 11.33 -2.97
N ALA A 30 15.89 11.58 -2.43
CA ALA A 30 17.14 11.10 -3.03
C ALA A 30 17.22 9.56 -3.06
N LEU A 31 16.81 8.91 -1.97
CA LEU A 31 16.72 7.46 -1.89
C LEU A 31 15.70 6.86 -2.87
N VAL A 32 14.52 7.48 -2.99
CA VAL A 32 13.48 7.11 -3.98
C VAL A 32 14.04 7.17 -5.40
N ALA A 33 14.74 8.26 -5.74
CA ALA A 33 15.35 8.43 -7.06
C ALA A 33 16.42 7.36 -7.35
N LEU A 34 17.25 7.02 -6.35
CA LEU A 34 18.25 5.97 -6.46
C LEU A 34 17.62 4.57 -6.62
N GLU A 35 16.57 4.25 -5.87
CA GLU A 35 15.84 2.98 -6.02
C GLU A 35 15.13 2.89 -7.38
N ARG A 36 14.49 3.96 -7.86
CA ARG A 36 13.93 4.00 -9.23
C ARG A 36 14.98 3.79 -10.30
N LEU A 37 16.17 4.36 -10.13
CA LEU A 37 17.30 4.15 -11.04
C LEU A 37 17.81 2.71 -10.96
N LYS A 38 17.91 2.13 -9.77
CA LYS A 38 18.29 0.73 -9.57
C LYS A 38 17.30 -0.23 -10.21
N ILE A 39 16.00 0.02 -10.09
CA ILE A 39 14.94 -0.76 -10.75
C ILE A 39 15.08 -0.67 -12.28
N ARG A 40 15.20 0.55 -12.83
CA ARG A 40 15.40 0.79 -14.27
C ARG A 40 16.69 0.17 -14.82
N TRP A 41 17.76 0.13 -14.02
CA TRP A 41 19.03 -0.47 -14.43
C TRP A 41 19.02 -2.00 -14.34
N ASN A 42 18.21 -2.57 -13.45
CA ASN A 42 18.08 -4.01 -13.25
C ASN A 42 16.94 -4.64 -14.06
N ASP A 43 16.42 -3.93 -15.08
CA ASP A 43 15.13 -4.11 -15.80
C ASP A 43 14.69 -5.55 -16.14
N LEU A 44 14.39 -6.34 -15.11
CA LEU A 44 13.68 -7.59 -15.13
C LEU A 44 13.17 -7.85 -13.71
N HIS A 45 12.02 -7.25 -13.36
CA HIS A 45 10.95 -7.79 -12.49
C HIS A 45 10.05 -6.64 -12.03
N VAL A 46 9.33 -6.02 -12.96
CA VAL A 46 8.05 -5.38 -12.60
C VAL A 46 7.04 -6.51 -12.34
N LYS A 47 7.14 -7.14 -11.17
CA LYS A 47 6.06 -7.91 -10.54
C LYS A 47 5.23 -7.03 -9.59
N ALA A 48 5.25 -5.71 -9.77
CA ALA A 48 4.56 -4.76 -8.91
C ALA A 48 3.11 -4.44 -9.35
N LEU A 49 2.41 -5.43 -9.91
CA LEU A 49 0.94 -5.47 -9.95
C LEU A 49 0.39 -6.85 -9.55
N LEU A 50 1.24 -7.75 -9.04
CA LEU A 50 0.75 -8.94 -8.36
C LEU A 50 0.53 -8.54 -6.91
N PHE A 51 -0.72 -8.64 -6.43
CA PHE A 51 -1.13 -8.38 -5.05
C PHE A 51 -0.54 -9.37 -4.03
N SER A 52 0.58 -10.01 -4.38
CA SER A 52 1.27 -11.08 -3.67
C SER A 52 2.73 -11.15 -4.15
N ALA A 53 3.51 -10.08 -3.97
CA ALA A 53 4.96 -10.21 -3.98
C ALA A 53 5.40 -11.09 -2.79
N PRO A 54 6.51 -11.84 -2.87
CA PRO A 54 7.04 -12.58 -1.73
C PRO A 54 7.15 -11.67 -0.50
N ARG A 55 7.00 -12.24 0.71
CA ARG A 55 7.20 -11.53 1.99
C ARG A 55 8.68 -11.25 2.24
N ASP A 56 9.36 -10.70 1.25
CA ASP A 56 10.71 -10.18 1.41
C ASP A 56 10.66 -8.99 2.39
N PRO A 57 11.72 -8.76 3.18
CA PRO A 57 11.79 -7.60 4.06
C PRO A 57 11.53 -6.33 3.25
N ALA A 58 10.70 -5.43 3.80
CA ALA A 58 10.36 -4.19 3.14
C ALA A 58 11.64 -3.47 2.69
N PRO A 59 11.69 -2.92 1.46
CA PRO A 59 12.84 -2.17 1.00
C PRO A 59 13.21 -1.10 2.04
N PRO A 60 14.52 -0.83 2.26
CA PRO A 60 14.97 0.09 3.29
C PRO A 60 14.30 1.47 3.14
N VAL A 61 13.98 1.90 1.93
CA VAL A 61 13.23 3.15 1.64
C VAL A 61 11.81 3.14 2.22
N ALA A 62 11.07 2.03 2.11
CA ALA A 62 9.72 1.93 2.67
C ALA A 62 9.75 1.89 4.20
N ALA A 63 10.68 1.13 4.79
CA ALA A 63 10.87 1.09 6.24
C ALA A 63 11.23 2.48 6.81
N LEU A 64 12.06 3.22 6.07
CA LEU A 64 12.44 4.57 6.41
C LEU A 64 11.27 5.56 6.35
N ALA A 65 10.52 5.53 5.26
CA ALA A 65 9.32 6.36 5.09
C ALA A 65 8.32 6.11 6.22
N LEU A 66 8.10 4.85 6.60
CA LEU A 66 7.25 4.49 7.73
C LEU A 66 7.80 5.01 9.07
N SER A 67 9.13 4.93 9.28
CA SER A 67 9.76 5.47 10.50
C SER A 67 9.57 6.99 10.62
N TYR A 68 9.61 7.71 9.49
CA TYR A 68 9.32 9.14 9.44
C TYR A 68 7.84 9.45 9.66
N LEU A 69 6.93 8.63 9.13
CA LEU A 69 5.49 8.80 9.35
C LEU A 69 5.08 8.52 10.81
N ARG A 70 5.80 7.63 11.51
CA ARG A 70 5.55 7.30 12.93
C ARG A 70 6.25 8.24 13.91
N ARG A 71 7.18 9.08 13.43
CA ARG A 71 7.93 10.00 14.27
C ARG A 71 7.09 11.21 14.64
N ASP A 72 7.19 11.61 15.91
CA ASP A 72 6.52 12.81 16.40
C ASP A 72 7.37 14.06 16.12
N TRP A 73 7.16 14.64 14.93
CA TRP A 73 7.90 15.83 14.49
C TRP A 73 7.57 17.10 15.29
N ALA A 74 6.46 17.12 16.03
CA ALA A 74 6.03 18.28 16.80
C ALA A 74 6.74 18.39 18.15
N HIS A 75 7.14 17.25 18.74
CA HIS A 75 7.73 17.20 20.08
C HIS A 75 9.27 17.06 20.11
N ASP A 76 9.90 16.66 19.00
CA ASP A 76 11.35 16.48 18.92
C ASP A 76 12.15 17.80 18.88
N GLU A 77 11.48 18.94 18.74
CA GLU A 77 12.10 20.26 18.68
C GLU A 77 11.32 21.25 19.59
N PRO A 78 11.90 21.76 20.69
CA PRO A 78 11.26 22.76 21.53
C PRO A 78 11.04 24.12 20.82
N SER A 79 11.49 24.26 19.57
CA SER A 79 11.41 25.46 18.74
C SER A 79 10.55 25.31 17.47
N THR A 80 10.00 24.11 17.20
CA THR A 80 9.24 23.85 15.98
C THR A 80 7.82 24.40 16.11
N ASP A 81 7.62 25.57 15.51
CA ASP A 81 6.30 26.08 15.20
C ASP A 81 5.52 25.00 14.41
N PRO A 82 4.37 24.51 14.88
CA PRO A 82 3.57 23.47 14.21
C PRO A 82 3.19 23.84 12.76
N SER A 83 3.37 25.10 12.36
CA SER A 83 3.26 25.60 10.99
C SER A 83 4.33 25.08 10.01
N LYS A 84 5.46 24.54 10.50
CA LYS A 84 6.56 24.05 9.65
C LYS A 84 6.34 22.66 9.07
N VAL A 85 5.48 21.83 9.67
CA VAL A 85 5.11 20.53 9.10
C VAL A 85 4.16 20.76 7.93
N LYS A 86 4.69 20.73 6.71
CA LYS A 86 3.88 20.91 5.51
C LYS A 86 3.24 19.58 5.11
N SER A 87 1.98 19.64 4.68
CA SER A 87 1.28 18.49 4.09
C SER A 87 2.02 17.87 2.91
N ALA A 88 2.83 18.66 2.19
CA ALA A 88 3.67 18.20 1.09
C ALA A 88 4.79 17.25 1.53
N ASP A 89 5.39 17.48 2.71
CA ASP A 89 6.47 16.62 3.23
C ASP A 89 5.90 15.26 3.66
N LEU A 90 4.74 15.28 4.34
CA LEU A 90 4.00 14.07 4.71
C LEU A 90 3.50 13.29 3.49
N ALA A 91 3.04 13.99 2.44
CA ALA A 91 2.65 13.36 1.18
C ALA A 91 3.84 12.65 0.53
N THR A 92 5.02 13.26 0.54
CA THR A 92 6.25 12.65 0.02
C THR A 92 6.60 11.37 0.78
N PHE A 93 6.43 11.35 2.10
CA PHE A 93 6.65 10.15 2.91
C PHE A 93 5.62 9.05 2.62
N LEU A 94 4.33 9.40 2.50
CA LEU A 94 3.28 8.46 2.14
C LEU A 94 3.49 7.87 0.75
N ASP A 95 3.83 8.69 -0.24
CA ASP A 95 4.08 8.26 -1.61
C ASP A 95 5.25 7.27 -1.66
N ALA A 96 6.38 7.60 -1.02
CA ALA A 96 7.52 6.70 -0.92
C ALA A 96 7.16 5.40 -0.18
N TYR A 97 6.39 5.48 0.91
CA TYR A 97 5.98 4.29 1.65
C TYR A 97 5.10 3.35 0.81
N PHE A 98 4.11 3.89 0.11
CA PHE A 98 3.19 3.08 -0.70
C PHE A 98 3.83 2.58 -2.00
N GLU A 99 4.70 3.37 -2.63
CA GLU A 99 5.38 2.98 -3.88
C GLU A 99 6.32 1.79 -3.69
N PHE A 100 7.05 1.76 -2.57
CA PHE A 100 8.01 0.70 -2.28
C PHE A 100 7.49 -0.36 -1.31
N SER A 101 6.24 -0.26 -0.85
CA SER A 101 5.65 -1.29 -0.01
C SER A 101 5.39 -2.57 -0.83
N PRO A 102 5.81 -3.75 -0.34
CA PRO A 102 5.50 -5.02 -1.00
C PRO A 102 3.99 -5.32 -0.97
N HIS A 103 3.26 -4.74 -0.01
CA HIS A 103 1.83 -4.99 0.19
C HIS A 103 1.12 -3.67 0.54
N PRO A 104 0.78 -2.82 -0.45
CA PRO A 104 0.26 -1.47 -0.20
C PRO A 104 -1.00 -1.44 0.68
N LEU A 105 -1.86 -2.46 0.60
CA LEU A 105 -3.06 -2.57 1.44
C LEU A 105 -2.76 -2.94 2.91
N ASP A 106 -1.68 -3.68 3.19
CA ASP A 106 -1.21 -3.90 4.58
C ASP A 106 -0.62 -2.60 5.12
N SER A 107 0.13 -1.89 4.30
CA SER A 107 0.69 -0.57 4.63
C SER A 107 -0.36 0.48 4.99
N VAL A 108 -1.56 0.42 4.40
CA VAL A 108 -2.67 1.29 4.82
C VAL A 108 -3.07 1.05 6.28
N GLN A 109 -2.97 -0.19 6.78
CA GLN A 109 -3.25 -0.49 8.18
C GLN A 109 -2.16 0.06 9.10
N ASP A 110 -0.90 0.03 8.67
CA ASP A 110 0.22 0.59 9.44
C ASP A 110 0.15 2.11 9.63
N VAL A 111 -0.52 2.80 8.70
CA VAL A 111 -0.67 4.26 8.66
C VAL A 111 -2.14 4.65 8.78
N ALA A 112 -2.96 3.86 9.48
CA ALA A 112 -4.41 3.92 9.46
C ALA A 112 -5.02 5.20 10.04
N CYS A 113 -4.83 6.33 9.37
CA CYS A 113 -5.48 7.60 9.62
C CYS A 113 -6.80 7.67 8.85
N CYS A 114 -7.76 8.43 9.40
CA CYS A 114 -9.14 8.49 8.91
C CYS A 114 -9.21 8.79 7.39
N GLY A 115 -8.40 9.75 6.93
CA GLY A 115 -8.40 10.20 5.53
C GLY A 115 -7.92 9.15 4.53
N VAL A 116 -6.87 8.38 4.87
CA VAL A 116 -6.36 7.31 3.99
C VAL A 116 -7.36 6.18 3.92
N VAL A 117 -7.94 5.78 5.05
CA VAL A 117 -8.97 4.72 5.10
C VAL A 117 -10.19 5.10 4.27
N ALA A 118 -10.69 6.34 4.41
CA ALA A 118 -11.82 6.83 3.61
C ALA A 118 -11.52 6.80 2.11
N SER A 119 -10.33 7.25 1.69
CA SER A 119 -9.93 7.23 0.29
C SER A 119 -9.84 5.81 -0.27
N VAL A 120 -9.26 4.86 0.47
CA VAL A 120 -9.16 3.47 0.05
C VAL A 120 -10.54 2.81 -0.06
N LEU A 121 -11.44 3.05 0.91
CA LEU A 121 -12.81 2.54 0.87
C LEU A 121 -13.62 3.13 -0.30
N LYS A 122 -13.41 4.41 -0.62
CA LYS A 122 -14.05 5.08 -1.77
C LYS A 122 -13.64 4.44 -3.10
N HIS A 123 -12.35 4.24 -3.33
CA HIS A 123 -11.83 3.80 -4.64
C HIS A 123 -11.87 2.27 -4.83
N SER A 124 -11.82 1.49 -3.76
CA SER A 124 -11.85 0.01 -3.81
C SER A 124 -13.12 -0.56 -4.44
N SER A 125 -14.24 0.16 -4.41
CA SER A 125 -15.48 -0.26 -5.08
C SER A 125 -15.28 -0.48 -6.59
N GLY A 126 -14.50 0.38 -7.26
CA GLY A 126 -14.24 0.26 -8.70
C GLY A 126 -13.42 -0.98 -9.03
N PHE A 127 -12.40 -1.28 -8.21
CA PHE A 127 -11.61 -2.51 -8.32
C PHE A 127 -12.50 -3.76 -8.20
N LEU A 128 -13.33 -3.85 -7.16
CA LEU A 128 -14.22 -5.00 -6.97
C LEU A 128 -15.23 -5.16 -8.12
N HIS A 129 -15.76 -4.05 -8.64
CA HIS A 129 -16.63 -4.09 -9.83
C HIS A 129 -15.91 -4.64 -11.06
N ASN A 130 -14.66 -4.27 -11.29
CA ASN A 130 -13.88 -4.75 -12.43
C ASN A 130 -13.57 -6.26 -12.30
N VAL A 131 -13.21 -6.73 -11.11
CA VAL A 131 -12.99 -8.16 -10.86
C VAL A 131 -14.28 -8.95 -11.06
N LEU A 132 -15.41 -8.47 -10.51
CA LEU A 132 -16.72 -9.10 -10.71
C LEU A 132 -17.11 -9.16 -12.18
N ARG A 133 -16.79 -8.12 -12.97
CA ARG A 133 -17.03 -8.11 -14.42
C ARG A 133 -16.16 -9.13 -15.17
N ALA A 134 -14.99 -9.48 -14.64
CA ALA A 134 -14.12 -10.50 -15.21
C ALA A 134 -14.55 -11.94 -14.87
N MET A 135 -15.45 -12.16 -13.92
CA MET A 135 -15.88 -13.49 -13.50
C MET A 135 -16.43 -14.37 -14.65
N PRO A 136 -17.31 -13.87 -15.56
CA PRO A 136 -17.79 -14.68 -16.69
C PRO A 136 -16.65 -15.14 -17.62
N PHE A 137 -15.62 -14.30 -17.79
CA PHE A 137 -14.44 -14.68 -18.55
C PHE A 137 -13.68 -15.82 -17.85
N PHE A 138 -13.50 -15.73 -16.53
CA PHE A 138 -12.88 -16.80 -15.75
C PHE A 138 -13.68 -18.10 -15.81
N GLU A 139 -15.01 -18.05 -15.72
CA GLU A 139 -15.90 -19.22 -15.90
C GLU A 139 -15.67 -19.87 -17.28
N SER A 140 -15.74 -19.10 -18.36
CA SER A 140 -15.62 -19.63 -19.73
C SER A 140 -14.26 -20.27 -20.05
N HIS A 141 -13.19 -19.84 -19.37
CA HIS A 141 -11.82 -20.30 -19.63
C HIS A 141 -11.24 -21.20 -18.53
N PHE A 142 -12.04 -21.56 -17.52
CA PHE A 142 -11.54 -22.28 -16.34
C PHE A 142 -10.94 -23.63 -16.69
N VAL A 143 -11.61 -24.43 -17.52
CA VAL A 143 -11.14 -25.78 -17.91
C VAL A 143 -9.75 -25.76 -18.55
N GLY A 144 -9.46 -24.75 -19.38
CA GLY A 144 -8.16 -24.63 -20.05
C GLY A 144 -7.06 -23.92 -19.25
N HIS A 145 -7.44 -23.12 -18.23
CA HIS A 145 -6.50 -22.21 -17.56
C HIS A 145 -6.65 -22.18 -16.02
N SER A 146 -7.23 -23.23 -15.43
CA SER A 146 -7.60 -23.32 -14.01
C SER A 146 -6.48 -22.89 -13.06
N LYS A 147 -5.25 -23.39 -13.25
CA LYS A 147 -4.09 -23.04 -12.41
C LYS A 147 -3.80 -21.53 -12.41
N ARG A 148 -3.90 -20.87 -13.57
CA ARG A 148 -3.63 -19.43 -13.70
C ARG A 148 -4.76 -18.59 -13.12
N ILE A 149 -6.00 -18.99 -13.38
CA ILE A 149 -7.20 -18.33 -12.85
C ILE A 149 -7.23 -18.44 -11.32
N LEU A 150 -7.02 -19.63 -10.77
CA LEU A 150 -6.92 -19.83 -9.31
C LEU A 150 -5.77 -19.03 -8.69
N GLY A 151 -4.64 -18.86 -9.39
CA GLY A 151 -3.56 -17.97 -8.95
C GLY A 151 -4.03 -16.52 -8.80
N ILE A 152 -4.67 -15.98 -9.84
CA ILE A 152 -5.25 -14.62 -9.81
C ILE A 152 -6.26 -14.47 -8.68
N LEU A 153 -7.17 -15.45 -8.51
CA LEU A 153 -8.20 -15.39 -7.47
C LEU A 153 -7.64 -15.47 -6.05
N LYS A 154 -6.55 -16.22 -5.82
CA LYS A 154 -5.83 -16.22 -4.54
C LYS A 154 -5.24 -14.85 -4.21
N ASP A 155 -4.68 -14.16 -5.19
CA ASP A 155 -4.14 -12.81 -5.00
C ASP A 155 -5.26 -11.81 -4.67
N VAL A 156 -6.38 -11.90 -5.38
CA VAL A 156 -7.59 -11.11 -5.12
C VAL A 156 -8.15 -11.39 -3.71
N GLN A 157 -8.11 -12.64 -3.25
CA GLN A 157 -8.58 -13.04 -1.92
C GLN A 157 -7.77 -12.33 -0.82
N GLY A 158 -6.45 -12.21 -0.99
CA GLY A 158 -5.59 -11.44 -0.07
C GLY A 158 -6.02 -9.98 0.04
N GLY A 159 -6.26 -9.31 -1.10
CA GLY A 159 -6.80 -7.94 -1.13
C GLY A 159 -8.18 -7.81 -0.50
N THR A 160 -9.06 -8.78 -0.75
CA THR A 160 -10.43 -8.85 -0.20
C THR A 160 -10.42 -8.91 1.33
N ARG A 161 -9.56 -9.74 1.93
CA ARG A 161 -9.41 -9.83 3.40
C ARG A 161 -8.96 -8.50 4.01
N ARG A 162 -8.01 -7.81 3.36
CA ARG A 162 -7.53 -6.50 3.82
C ARG A 162 -8.61 -5.43 3.74
N LEU A 163 -9.39 -5.41 2.66
CA LEU A 163 -10.54 -4.50 2.54
C LEU A 163 -11.62 -4.77 3.59
N GLN A 164 -11.84 -6.03 4.00
CA GLN A 164 -12.76 -6.35 5.10
C GLN A 164 -12.26 -5.81 6.44
N MET A 165 -10.96 -5.93 6.72
CA MET A 165 -10.33 -5.34 7.91
C MET A 165 -10.45 -3.81 7.89
N LEU A 166 -10.19 -3.18 6.74
CA LEU A 166 -10.34 -1.72 6.58
C LEU A 166 -11.79 -1.27 6.70
N CYS A 167 -12.77 -2.07 6.25
CA CYS A 167 -14.19 -1.80 6.50
C CYS A 167 -14.53 -1.83 7.99
N ALA A 168 -13.97 -2.76 8.75
CA ALA A 168 -14.16 -2.84 10.19
C ALA A 168 -13.50 -1.63 10.89
N HIS A 169 -12.28 -1.30 10.48
CA HIS A 169 -11.53 -0.15 11.00
C HIS A 169 -12.24 1.18 10.70
N GLY A 170 -12.68 1.40 9.45
CA GLY A 170 -13.41 2.60 9.04
C GLY A 170 -14.72 2.82 9.81
N LYS A 171 -15.37 1.76 10.30
CA LYS A 171 -16.51 1.88 11.22
C LYS A 171 -16.08 2.32 12.63
N SER A 172 -14.93 1.87 13.11
CA SER A 172 -14.43 2.18 14.45
C SER A 172 -13.87 3.59 14.59
N ILE A 173 -13.37 4.18 13.50
CA ILE A 173 -12.76 5.52 13.47
C ILE A 173 -13.80 6.66 13.63
N GLN A 174 -15.11 6.36 13.57
CA GLN A 174 -16.21 7.35 13.60
C GLN A 174 -16.14 8.43 12.51
N ASP A 175 -15.34 8.23 11.46
CA ASP A 175 -15.34 9.11 10.29
C ASP A 175 -16.56 8.84 9.41
N ALA A 176 -17.41 9.85 9.25
CA ALA A 176 -18.63 9.78 8.44
C ALA A 176 -18.32 9.48 6.96
N SER A 177 -17.20 9.96 6.44
CA SER A 177 -16.80 9.72 5.04
C SER A 177 -16.44 8.26 4.80
N ALA A 178 -15.57 7.68 5.64
CA ALA A 178 -15.26 6.26 5.61
C ALA A 178 -16.51 5.39 5.83
N ALA A 179 -17.33 5.70 6.84
CA ALA A 179 -18.51 4.92 7.20
C ALA A 179 -19.54 4.84 6.06
N ALA A 180 -19.71 5.91 5.28
CA ALA A 180 -20.64 5.95 4.15
C ALA A 180 -20.31 4.93 3.05
N HIS A 181 -19.03 4.60 2.85
CA HIS A 181 -18.59 3.67 1.80
C HIS A 181 -18.68 2.20 2.20
N VAL A 182 -18.66 1.90 3.51
CA VAL A 182 -18.59 0.52 4.03
C VAL A 182 -19.76 -0.38 3.58
N PRO A 183 -21.05 0.05 3.64
CA PRO A 183 -22.17 -0.84 3.28
C PRO A 183 -22.11 -1.32 1.82
N LYS A 184 -21.79 -0.41 0.89
CA LYS A 184 -21.65 -0.75 -0.53
C LYS A 184 -20.48 -1.72 -0.74
N LEU A 185 -19.34 -1.44 -0.10
CA LEU A 185 -18.15 -2.25 -0.26
C LEU A 185 -18.34 -3.67 0.29
N LYS A 186 -18.99 -3.83 1.45
CA LYS A 186 -19.33 -5.15 2.02
C LYS A 186 -20.16 -6.00 1.08
N LYS A 187 -21.22 -5.43 0.46
CA LYS A 187 -22.03 -6.15 -0.53
C LYS A 187 -21.22 -6.63 -1.74
N LEU A 188 -20.29 -5.81 -2.22
CA LEU A 188 -19.41 -6.19 -3.34
C LEU A 188 -18.44 -7.30 -2.93
N LEU A 189 -17.88 -7.25 -1.72
CA LEU A 189 -17.00 -8.27 -1.18
C LEU A 189 -17.73 -9.61 -1.00
N GLU A 190 -18.94 -9.60 -0.45
CA GLU A 190 -19.80 -10.78 -0.29
C GLU A 190 -20.12 -11.42 -1.66
N ARG A 191 -20.48 -10.60 -2.65
CA ARG A 191 -20.72 -11.08 -4.01
C ARG A 191 -19.47 -11.70 -4.61
N LEU A 192 -18.31 -11.06 -4.48
CA LEU A 192 -17.05 -11.60 -5.00
C LEU A 192 -16.70 -12.95 -4.38
N ILE A 193 -16.89 -13.09 -3.06
CA ILE A 193 -16.67 -14.37 -2.36
C ILE A 193 -17.62 -15.45 -2.87
N TYR A 194 -18.88 -15.09 -3.13
CA TYR A 194 -19.85 -16.02 -3.70
C TYR A 194 -19.46 -16.49 -5.10
N GLU A 195 -19.16 -15.56 -6.02
CA GLU A 195 -18.82 -15.88 -7.42
C GLU A 195 -17.52 -16.71 -7.51
N THR A 196 -16.51 -16.37 -6.71
CA THR A 196 -15.26 -17.15 -6.66
C THR A 196 -15.46 -18.54 -6.05
N GLY A 197 -16.29 -18.65 -5.02
CA GLY A 197 -16.66 -19.94 -4.44
C GLY A 197 -17.51 -20.80 -5.37
N LYS A 198 -18.38 -20.18 -6.18
CA LYS A 198 -19.17 -20.85 -7.21
C LYS A 198 -18.25 -21.44 -8.29
N LEU A 199 -17.36 -20.63 -8.85
CA LEU A 199 -16.38 -21.05 -9.86
C LEU A 199 -15.53 -22.25 -9.40
N ALA A 200 -15.10 -22.25 -8.14
CA ALA A 200 -14.28 -23.32 -7.58
C ALA A 200 -15.05 -24.62 -7.24
N ARG A 201 -16.40 -24.59 -7.25
CA ARG A 201 -17.25 -25.77 -7.02
C ARG A 201 -17.75 -26.39 -8.33
N GLU A 202 -17.96 -25.57 -9.35
CA GLU A 202 -18.52 -25.99 -10.64
C GLU A 202 -17.46 -26.60 -11.59
N HIS A 203 -16.18 -26.51 -11.24
CA HIS A 203 -15.04 -27.03 -12.00
C HIS A 203 -13.95 -27.58 -11.08
#